data_AF-A0A168HXB0-F1
#
_entry.id   AF-A0A168HXB0-F1
#
_cell.length_a   1.000
_cell.length_b   1.000
_cell.length_c   1.000
_cell.angle_alpha   90.00
_cell.angle_beta   90.00
_cell.angle_gamma   90.00
#
_symmetry.space_group_name_H-M   'P 1'
#
loop_
_entity.id
_entity.type
_entity.pdbx_description
1 polymer ?
#
loop_
_entity_poly.entity_id
_entity_poly.type
_entity_poly.pdbx_seq_one_letter_code
_entity_poly.pdbx_strand_id
1 'polypeptide(L)'
;RKAEKKFDVDFMPKFDFDDQTTIGHNLFDNIREVRKYLRKTEFELPKLNAYAKPFEAPTKDQILKFKSHTYLGEGHPVEKKAVLSVKVADLGLNETEKHKFLLLSGPRYNVNTEELVMSSEKFPHRKQNKKFLIDTLQKLIKEAKDTKDTFADVPLDL
;
A
#
# COMPACT_ATOMS: atom_id res chain seq x y z
N ARG A 1 22.45 55.75 30.34
CA ARG A 1 21.44 55.92 29.27
C ARG A 1 20.18 55.21 29.73
N LYS A 2 19.03 55.90 29.85
CA LYS A 2 17.75 55.23 30.18
C LYS A 2 17.42 54.27 29.03
N ALA A 3 17.00 53.05 29.35
CA ALA A 3 16.56 52.09 28.34
C ALA A 3 15.40 52.71 27.57
N GLU A 4 15.49 52.74 26.24
CA GLU A 4 14.38 53.20 25.41
C GLU A 4 13.18 52.32 25.68
N LYS A 5 12.09 52.93 26.17
CA LYS A 5 10.82 52.29 26.50
C LYS A 5 10.04 51.93 25.23
N LYS A 6 10.67 51.22 24.29
CA LYS A 6 10.11 50.89 22.96
C LYS A 6 8.88 49.97 23.01
N PHE A 7 8.64 49.29 24.13
CA PHE A 7 7.52 48.35 24.32
C PHE A 7 6.55 48.80 25.42
N ASP A 8 6.63 50.07 25.85
CA ASP A 8 5.72 50.63 26.84
C ASP A 8 4.39 50.99 26.15
N VAL A 9 3.27 50.48 26.69
CA VAL A 9 1.95 50.48 26.02
C VAL A 9 1.48 51.92 25.76
N ASP A 10 1.85 52.85 26.64
CA ASP A 10 1.53 54.28 26.53
C ASP A 10 2.19 54.95 25.30
N PHE A 11 3.24 54.35 24.74
CA PHE A 11 3.97 54.85 23.57
C PHE A 11 3.70 54.05 22.28
N MET A 12 2.79 53.07 22.32
CA MET A 12 2.38 52.36 21.11
C MET A 12 1.43 53.22 20.26
N PRO A 13 1.51 53.14 18.93
CA PRO A 13 0.54 53.78 18.07
C PRO A 13 -0.86 53.22 18.36
N LYS A 14 -1.87 54.09 18.26
CA LYS A 14 -3.27 53.64 18.31
C LYS A 14 -3.55 52.75 17.11
N PHE A 15 -4.44 51.79 17.28
CA PHE A 15 -4.83 50.88 16.22
C PHE A 15 -5.76 51.60 15.22
N ASP A 16 -5.36 51.61 13.94
CA ASP A 16 -6.05 52.35 12.86
C ASP A 16 -7.10 51.49 12.12
N PHE A 17 -7.45 50.32 12.64
CA PHE A 17 -8.40 49.37 12.04
C PHE A 17 -7.97 48.86 10.65
N ASP A 18 -6.67 48.79 10.40
CA ASP A 18 -6.03 48.39 9.14
C ASP A 18 -5.57 46.93 9.11
N ASP A 19 -5.64 46.22 10.24
CA ASP A 19 -5.28 44.81 10.33
C ASP A 19 -6.38 43.94 10.96
N GLN A 20 -6.28 42.62 10.81
CA GLN A 20 -7.16 41.67 11.48
C GLN A 20 -6.46 41.02 12.67
N THR A 21 -7.26 40.45 13.57
CA THR A 21 -6.74 39.57 14.61
C THR A 21 -6.11 38.30 13.99
N THR A 22 -5.29 37.59 14.76
CA THR A 22 -4.69 36.31 14.32
C THR A 22 -5.73 35.31 13.80
N ILE A 23 -6.92 35.26 14.42
CA ILE A 23 -8.02 34.40 13.97
C ILE A 23 -8.53 34.83 12.58
N GLY A 24 -8.63 36.15 12.34
CA GLY A 24 -9.00 36.70 11.04
C GLY A 24 -7.99 36.36 9.94
N HIS A 25 -6.68 36.45 10.24
CA HIS A 25 -5.63 36.03 9.31
C HIS A 25 -5.67 34.54 9.01
N ASN A 26 -5.84 33.68 10.02
CA ASN A 26 -6.00 32.24 9.83
C ASN A 26 -7.20 31.92 8.92
N LEU A 27 -8.32 32.64 9.08
CA LEU A 27 -9.48 32.49 8.20
C LEU A 27 -9.15 32.92 6.76
N PHE A 28 -8.44 34.03 6.56
CA PHE A 28 -8.02 34.44 5.24
C PHE A 28 -7.07 33.46 4.56
N ASP A 29 -6.12 32.89 5.31
CA ASP A 29 -5.21 31.89 4.78
C ASP A 29 -5.94 30.61 4.39
N ASN A 30 -6.90 30.15 5.20
CA ASN A 30 -7.79 29.05 4.83
C ASN A 30 -8.55 29.35 3.52
N ILE A 31 -9.09 30.56 3.37
CA ILE A 31 -9.79 30.97 2.13
C ILE A 31 -8.82 30.96 0.93
N ARG A 32 -7.58 31.43 1.11
CA ARG A 32 -6.54 31.42 0.07
C ARG A 32 -6.17 30.00 -0.33
N GLU A 33 -6.04 29.08 0.64
CA GLU A 33 -5.77 27.66 0.39
C GLU A 33 -6.91 27.01 -0.39
N VAL A 34 -8.16 27.20 0.02
CA VAL A 34 -9.33 26.67 -0.71
C VAL A 34 -9.34 27.19 -2.15
N ARG A 35 -9.15 28.50 -2.35
CA ARG A 35 -9.08 29.10 -3.69
C ARG A 35 -7.93 28.54 -4.52
N LYS A 36 -6.79 28.26 -3.91
CA LYS A 36 -5.64 27.62 -4.57
C LYS A 36 -6.03 26.23 -5.06
N TYR A 37 -6.71 25.41 -4.26
CA TYR A 37 -7.18 24.09 -4.70
C TYR A 37 -8.24 24.18 -5.79
N LEU A 38 -9.21 25.09 -5.68
CA LEU A 38 -10.22 25.30 -6.74
C LEU A 38 -9.56 25.65 -8.08
N ARG A 39 -8.56 26.55 -8.07
CA ARG A 39 -7.78 26.86 -9.27
C ARG A 39 -7.09 25.62 -9.85
N LYS A 40 -6.51 24.76 -9.01
CA LYS A 40 -5.93 23.49 -9.47
C LYS A 40 -6.97 22.56 -10.08
N THR A 41 -8.17 22.49 -9.51
CA THR A 41 -9.25 21.67 -10.07
C THR A 41 -9.68 22.13 -11.45
N GLU A 42 -9.71 23.44 -11.68
CA GLU A 42 -10.13 24.01 -12.96
C GLU A 42 -9.04 23.96 -14.04
N PHE A 43 -7.79 24.29 -13.68
CA PHE A 43 -6.73 24.49 -14.67
C PHE A 43 -5.66 23.39 -14.71
N GLU A 44 -5.49 22.60 -13.65
CA GLU A 44 -4.47 21.54 -13.57
C GLU A 44 -5.07 20.15 -13.75
N LEU A 45 -6.19 19.83 -13.08
CA LEU A 45 -6.79 18.49 -13.16
C LEU A 45 -7.19 18.06 -14.59
N PRO A 46 -7.79 18.92 -15.44
CA PRO A 46 -8.13 18.51 -16.81
C PRO A 46 -6.90 18.15 -17.64
N LYS A 47 -5.74 18.75 -17.33
CA LYS A 47 -4.47 18.42 -18.00
C LYS A 47 -3.98 17.01 -17.66
N LEU A 48 -4.36 16.47 -16.50
CA LEU A 48 -4.02 15.09 -16.13
C LEU A 48 -4.70 14.06 -17.03
N ASN A 49 -5.81 14.42 -17.67
CA ASN A 49 -6.52 13.52 -18.60
C ASN A 49 -5.62 13.10 -19.78
N ALA A 50 -4.66 13.95 -20.18
CA ALA A 50 -3.70 13.60 -21.23
C ALA A 50 -2.77 12.43 -20.84
N TYR A 51 -2.63 12.14 -19.55
CA TYR A 51 -1.81 11.04 -19.02
C TYR A 51 -2.66 9.85 -18.52
N ALA A 52 -3.99 9.93 -18.64
CA ALA A 52 -4.88 8.86 -18.24
C ALA A 52 -4.66 7.63 -19.14
N LYS A 53 -4.58 6.45 -18.52
CA LYS A 53 -4.54 5.17 -19.21
C LYS A 53 -5.83 4.42 -18.89
N PRO A 54 -6.53 3.82 -19.88
CA PRO A 54 -7.71 3.02 -19.60
C PRO A 54 -7.33 1.79 -18.76
N PHE A 55 -8.25 1.34 -17.93
CA PHE A 55 -8.06 0.12 -17.16
C PHE A 55 -8.18 -1.10 -18.08
N GLU A 56 -7.13 -1.91 -18.11
CA GLU A 56 -7.12 -3.21 -18.77
C GLU A 56 -7.20 -4.30 -17.70
N ALA A 57 -8.23 -5.15 -17.80
CA ALA A 57 -8.40 -6.26 -16.88
C ALA A 57 -7.26 -7.29 -17.04
N PRO A 58 -6.80 -7.91 -15.95
CA PRO A 58 -5.75 -8.92 -16.02
C PRO A 58 -6.20 -10.13 -16.86
N THR A 59 -5.27 -10.70 -17.63
CA THR A 59 -5.52 -11.90 -18.41
C THR A 59 -5.57 -13.15 -17.52
N LYS A 60 -6.09 -14.27 -18.05
CA LYS A 60 -6.16 -15.55 -17.31
C LYS A 60 -4.80 -16.06 -16.84
N ASP A 61 -3.71 -15.70 -17.53
CA ASP A 61 -2.35 -16.09 -17.15
C ASP A 61 -1.81 -15.28 -15.95
N GLN A 62 -2.41 -14.12 -15.66
CA GLN A 62 -2.01 -13.22 -14.57
C GLN A 62 -2.67 -13.59 -13.24
N ILE A 63 -2.36 -14.79 -12.76
CA ILE A 63 -2.99 -15.38 -11.56
C ILE A 63 -2.47 -14.80 -10.23
N LEU A 64 -1.27 -14.19 -10.22
CA LEU A 64 -0.60 -13.75 -8.99
C LEU A 64 -1.00 -12.32 -8.61
N LYS A 65 -1.52 -12.13 -7.39
CA LYS A 65 -1.83 -10.81 -6.84
C LYS A 65 -0.74 -10.41 -5.84
N PHE A 66 -0.07 -9.29 -6.09
CA PHE A 66 0.89 -8.71 -5.16
C PHE A 66 0.33 -7.46 -4.50
N LYS A 67 0.33 -7.44 -3.17
CA LYS A 67 0.00 -6.25 -2.37
C LYS A 67 1.26 -5.66 -1.76
N SER A 68 1.40 -4.35 -1.88
CA SER A 68 2.50 -3.59 -1.29
C SER A 68 1.99 -2.32 -0.63
N HIS A 69 2.65 -1.89 0.44
CA HIS A 69 2.31 -0.68 1.18
C HIS A 69 3.39 0.38 0.96
N THR A 70 2.97 1.62 0.73
CA THR A 70 3.86 2.78 0.58
C THR A 70 3.31 3.89 1.47
N TYR A 71 4.16 4.48 2.30
CA TYR A 71 3.89 5.59 3.18
C TYR A 71 4.48 6.84 2.52
N LEU A 72 3.61 7.71 2.01
CA LEU A 72 4.05 8.87 1.23
C LEU A 72 4.73 9.89 2.15
N GLY A 73 6.01 10.13 1.92
CA GLY A 73 6.81 11.14 2.64
C GLY A 73 7.65 10.61 3.81
N GLU A 74 7.41 9.38 4.26
CA GLU A 74 8.10 8.78 5.40
C GLU A 74 8.68 7.40 5.05
N GLY A 75 9.90 7.12 5.51
CA GLY A 75 10.50 5.79 5.38
C GLY A 75 9.97 4.85 6.47
N HIS A 76 8.88 4.12 6.19
CA HIS A 76 8.30 3.20 7.17
C HIS A 76 8.87 1.77 7.02
N PRO A 77 9.28 1.09 8.11
CA PRO A 77 9.91 -0.24 8.02
C PRO A 77 9.03 -1.32 7.37
N VAL A 78 7.70 -1.16 7.37
CA VAL A 78 6.75 -2.08 6.72
C VAL A 78 6.74 -1.96 5.20
N GLU A 79 7.30 -0.89 4.61
CA GLU A 79 7.31 -0.71 3.15
C GLU A 79 8.07 -1.80 2.40
N LYS A 80 9.02 -2.46 3.08
CA LYS A 80 9.76 -3.59 2.51
C LYS A 80 8.88 -4.83 2.35
N LYS A 81 7.79 -4.95 3.11
CA LYS A 81 6.90 -6.11 3.10
C LYS A 81 6.21 -6.25 1.73
N ALA A 82 6.25 -7.46 1.19
CA ALA A 82 5.44 -7.88 0.06
C ALA A 82 4.47 -8.97 0.50
N VAL A 83 3.24 -8.93 0.00
CA VAL A 83 2.23 -9.98 0.21
C VAL A 83 1.84 -10.53 -1.15
N LEU A 84 1.82 -11.86 -1.26
CA LEU A 84 1.38 -12.61 -2.43
C LEU A 84 0.09 -13.34 -2.06
N SER A 85 -0.94 -13.19 -2.89
CA SER A 85 -2.15 -14.01 -2.85
C SER A 85 -2.42 -14.67 -4.20
N VAL A 86 -2.83 -15.93 -4.16
CA VAL A 86 -3.11 -16.76 -5.33
C VAL A 86 -4.26 -17.69 -5.01
N LYS A 87 -5.22 -17.85 -5.93
CA LYS A 87 -6.26 -18.88 -5.82
C LYS A 87 -5.68 -20.23 -6.18
N VAL A 88 -5.96 -21.25 -5.37
CA VAL A 88 -5.41 -22.59 -5.60
C VAL A 88 -5.95 -23.22 -6.90
N ALA A 89 -7.21 -22.91 -7.26
CA ALA A 89 -7.81 -23.37 -8.51
C ALA A 89 -7.06 -22.89 -9.76
N ASP A 90 -6.52 -21.67 -9.73
CA ASP A 90 -5.85 -21.05 -10.88
C ASP A 90 -4.44 -21.61 -11.13
N LEU A 91 -3.91 -22.44 -10.22
CA LEU A 91 -2.59 -23.07 -10.36
C LEU A 91 -2.59 -24.26 -11.33
N GLY A 92 -3.76 -24.80 -11.70
CA GLY A 92 -3.87 -25.92 -12.63
C GLY A 92 -3.23 -27.22 -12.11
N LEU A 93 -3.35 -27.50 -10.81
CA LEU A 93 -2.85 -28.72 -10.17
C LEU A 93 -3.88 -29.86 -10.27
N ASN A 94 -3.40 -31.09 -10.40
CA ASN A 94 -4.24 -32.28 -10.28
C ASN A 94 -4.80 -32.43 -8.85
N GLU A 95 -5.82 -33.26 -8.63
CA GLU A 95 -6.44 -33.39 -7.30
C GLU A 95 -5.47 -33.89 -6.22
N THR A 96 -4.62 -34.87 -6.56
CA THR A 96 -3.57 -35.40 -5.69
C THR A 96 -2.47 -34.37 -5.40
N GLU A 97 -2.04 -33.62 -6.43
CA GLU A 97 -1.06 -32.54 -6.30
C GLU A 97 -1.63 -31.38 -5.48
N LYS A 98 -2.91 -31.06 -5.65
CA LYS A 98 -3.63 -30.03 -4.89
C LYS A 98 -3.71 -30.42 -3.43
N HIS A 99 -4.04 -31.67 -3.12
CA HIS A 99 -4.06 -32.18 -1.75
C HIS A 99 -2.70 -31.99 -1.06
N LYS A 100 -1.62 -32.46 -1.71
CA LYS A 100 -0.25 -32.26 -1.24
C LYS A 100 0.11 -30.78 -1.09
N PHE A 101 -0.26 -29.95 -2.06
CA PHE A 101 0.00 -28.51 -2.02
C PHE A 101 -0.67 -27.82 -0.83
N LEU A 102 -1.90 -28.20 -0.50
CA LEU A 102 -2.65 -27.67 0.64
C LEU A 102 -1.99 -28.08 1.97
N LEU A 103 -1.58 -29.35 2.10
CA LEU A 103 -0.83 -29.82 3.27
C LEU A 103 0.48 -29.04 3.47
N LEU A 104 1.25 -28.83 2.40
CA LEU A 104 2.50 -28.04 2.46
C LEU A 104 2.27 -26.56 2.76
N SER A 105 1.11 -26.04 2.36
CA SER A 105 0.72 -24.65 2.59
C SER A 105 0.35 -24.39 4.05
N GLY A 106 -0.23 -25.38 4.74
CA GLY A 106 -0.65 -25.32 6.13
C GLY A 106 -1.56 -24.11 6.40
N PRO A 107 -1.29 -23.30 7.44
CA PRO A 107 -2.19 -22.21 7.88
C PRO A 107 -2.25 -21.02 6.90
N ARG A 108 -1.48 -21.06 5.81
CA ARG A 108 -1.48 -20.01 4.79
C ARG A 108 -2.64 -20.13 3.82
N TYR A 109 -3.23 -21.31 3.72
CA TYR A 109 -4.41 -21.55 2.91
C TYR A 109 -5.66 -21.14 3.71
N ASN A 110 -6.54 -20.36 3.09
CA ASN A 110 -7.83 -20.03 3.66
C ASN A 110 -8.94 -20.82 2.96
N VAL A 111 -9.63 -21.67 3.72
CA VAL A 111 -10.70 -22.56 3.22
C VAL A 111 -11.88 -21.77 2.66
N ASN A 112 -12.24 -20.64 3.28
CA ASN A 112 -13.41 -19.85 2.89
C ASN A 112 -13.21 -19.11 1.57
N THR A 113 -11.99 -18.64 1.31
CA THR A 113 -11.67 -17.86 0.10
C THR A 113 -10.95 -18.67 -0.97
N GLU A 114 -10.53 -19.90 -0.66
CA GLU A 114 -9.71 -20.77 -1.50
C GLU A 114 -8.40 -20.12 -1.99
N GLU A 115 -7.91 -19.15 -1.23
CA GLU A 115 -6.71 -18.37 -1.55
C GLU A 115 -5.57 -18.75 -0.62
N LEU A 116 -4.39 -18.96 -1.20
CA LEU A 116 -3.13 -19.05 -0.49
C LEU A 116 -2.57 -17.64 -0.32
N VAL A 117 -2.32 -17.23 0.94
CA VAL A 117 -1.75 -15.92 1.25
C VAL A 117 -0.42 -16.08 1.98
N MET A 118 0.63 -15.47 1.44
CA MET A 118 1.95 -15.46 2.06
C MET A 118 2.59 -14.09 1.97
N SER A 119 3.43 -13.77 2.95
CA SER A 119 4.13 -12.49 2.99
C SER A 119 5.59 -12.65 3.37
N SER A 120 6.41 -11.69 2.96
CA SER A 120 7.83 -11.65 3.28
C SER A 120 8.28 -10.23 3.54
N GLU A 121 9.04 -10.06 4.62
CA GLU A 121 9.70 -8.83 5.04
C GLU A 121 11.16 -9.08 5.48
N LYS A 122 11.71 -10.24 5.08
CA LYS A 122 13.04 -10.72 5.46
C LYS A 122 14.16 -9.87 4.88
N PHE A 123 13.97 -9.34 3.68
CA PHE A 123 14.98 -8.62 2.93
C PHE A 123 14.79 -7.09 3.03
N PRO A 124 15.87 -6.31 2.90
CA PRO A 124 15.79 -4.84 2.94
C PRO A 124 14.92 -4.26 1.82
N HIS A 125 14.99 -4.84 0.62
CA HIS A 125 14.28 -4.31 -0.54
C HIS A 125 13.01 -5.09 -0.87
N ARG A 126 11.92 -4.35 -1.17
CA ARG A 126 10.64 -4.93 -1.60
C ARG A 126 10.79 -5.87 -2.80
N LYS A 127 11.65 -5.54 -3.76
CA LYS A 127 11.93 -6.38 -4.93
C LYS A 127 12.52 -7.74 -4.54
N GLN A 128 13.39 -7.78 -3.52
CA GLN A 128 13.96 -9.03 -3.00
C GLN A 128 12.90 -9.86 -2.27
N ASN A 129 12.06 -9.22 -1.45
CA ASN A 129 10.93 -9.90 -0.79
C ASN A 129 9.94 -10.47 -1.82
N LYS A 130 9.64 -9.72 -2.90
CA LYS A 130 8.80 -10.21 -4.00
C LYS A 130 9.41 -11.43 -4.69
N LYS A 131 10.71 -11.36 -5.04
CA LYS A 131 11.42 -12.49 -5.68
C LYS A 131 11.40 -13.72 -4.78
N PHE A 132 11.70 -13.55 -3.49
CA PHE A 132 11.65 -14.64 -2.53
C PHE A 132 10.27 -15.33 -2.50
N LEU A 133 9.18 -14.55 -2.51
CA LEU A 133 7.83 -15.12 -2.55
C LEU A 133 7.56 -15.93 -3.82
N ILE A 134 8.03 -15.45 -4.97
CA ILE A 134 7.94 -16.17 -6.25
C ILE A 134 8.72 -17.48 -6.17
N ASP A 135 9.98 -17.42 -5.71
CA ASP A 135 10.84 -18.60 -5.59
C ASP A 135 10.24 -19.63 -4.61
N THR A 136 9.64 -19.18 -3.51
CA THR A 136 8.95 -20.07 -2.56
C THR A 136 7.71 -20.71 -3.15
N LEU A 137 6.90 -19.95 -3.91
CA LEU A 137 5.71 -20.50 -4.56
C LEU A 137 6.11 -21.52 -5.65
N GLN A 138 7.15 -21.25 -6.43
CA GLN A 138 7.68 -22.21 -7.40
C GLN A 138 8.19 -23.48 -6.73
N LYS A 139 8.86 -23.38 -5.59
CA LYS A 139 9.28 -24.54 -4.80
C LYS A 139 8.09 -25.34 -4.29
N LEU A 140 7.04 -24.68 -3.79
CA LEU A 140 5.82 -25.36 -3.33
C LEU A 140 5.12 -26.10 -4.48
N ILE A 141 5.02 -25.47 -5.66
CA ILE A 141 4.43 -26.12 -6.85
C ILE A 141 5.30 -27.30 -7.30
N LYS A 142 6.63 -27.15 -7.28
CA LYS A 142 7.55 -28.23 -7.64
C LYS A 142 7.41 -29.41 -6.69
N GLU A 143 7.34 -29.15 -5.39
CA GLU A 143 7.18 -30.18 -4.37
C GLU A 143 5.82 -30.86 -4.48
N ALA A 144 4.76 -30.10 -4.76
CA ALA A 144 3.41 -30.66 -4.99
C ALA A 144 3.35 -31.60 -6.20
N LYS A 145 4.17 -31.35 -7.23
CA LYS A 145 4.28 -32.21 -8.43
C LYS A 145 5.25 -33.37 -8.26
N ASP A 146 6.02 -33.43 -7.18
CA ASP A 146 6.89 -34.58 -6.90
C ASP A 146 6.04 -35.79 -6.48
N THR A 147 6.13 -36.86 -7.27
CA THR A 147 5.36 -38.11 -7.10
C THR A 147 5.99 -39.08 -6.11
N LYS A 148 7.17 -38.78 -5.55
CA LYS A 148 7.86 -39.66 -4.59
C LYS A 148 7.06 -39.91 -3.31
N ASP A 149 6.36 -38.89 -2.83
CA ASP A 149 5.48 -38.95 -1.66
C ASP A 149 4.24 -38.11 -1.95
N THR A 150 3.06 -38.72 -1.86
CA THR A 150 1.78 -38.07 -2.24
C THR A 150 0.99 -37.57 -1.03
N PHE A 151 1.40 -37.92 0.19
CA PHE A 151 0.69 -37.59 1.43
C PHE A 151 -0.81 -37.91 1.40
N ALA A 152 -1.22 -38.96 0.67
CA ALA A 152 -2.63 -39.34 0.54
C ALA A 152 -3.23 -39.88 1.86
N ASP A 153 -2.38 -40.28 2.79
CA ASP A 153 -2.70 -40.80 4.11
C ASP A 153 -2.91 -39.70 5.17
N VAL A 154 -2.49 -38.46 4.90
CA VAL A 154 -2.60 -37.34 5.84
C VAL A 154 -3.86 -36.53 5.53
N PRO A 155 -4.84 -36.44 6.45
CA PRO A 155 -6.02 -35.60 6.23
C PRO A 155 -5.66 -34.11 6.25
N LEU A 156 -6.42 -33.32 5.49
CA LEU A 156 -6.32 -31.86 5.54
C LEU A 156 -6.80 -31.32 6.89
N ASP A 157 -5.98 -30.48 7.50
CA ASP A 157 -6.33 -29.68 8.67
C ASP A 157 -7.00 -28.38 8.18
N LEU A 158 -8.33 -28.30 8.32
CA LEU A 158 -9.20 -27.24 7.77
C LEU A 158 -9.73 -26.30 8.86
#